data_AF-A0A645FM89-F1
#
_entry.id   AF-A0A645FM89-F1
#
_cell.length_a   1.000
_cell.length_b   1.000
_cell.length_c   1.000
_cell.angle_alpha   90.00
_cell.angle_beta   90.00
_cell.angle_gamma   90.00
#
_symmetry.space_group_name_H-M   'P 1'
#
loop_
_entity.id
_entity.type
_entity.pdbx_description
1 polymer ?
#
loop_
_entity_poly.entity_id
_entity_poly.type
_entity_poly.pdbx_seq_one_letter_code
_entity_poly.pdbx_strand_id
1 'polypeptide(L)'
;MSAHIAKKLDAKQIKQADLVLVMSQNQQKHIEQTWPFAKGKTFRLGHWQGRNVPDPYQHEQLVFDETCQLIQDCISDWTQHI
;
A
#
# COMPACT_ATOMS: atom_id res chain seq x y z
N MET A 1 18.50 -0.16 -1.86
CA MET A 1 17.47 0.88 -1.59
C MET A 1 18.17 2.09 -1.00
N SER A 2 18.44 3.13 -1.79
CA SER A 2 19.59 4.01 -1.51
C SER A 2 19.25 5.45 -1.10
N ALA A 3 17.98 5.83 -1.00
CA ALA A 3 17.60 7.20 -0.57
C ALA A 3 16.16 7.34 -0.04
N HIS A 4 15.53 6.27 0.47
CA HIS A 4 14.19 6.41 1.05
C HIS A 4 14.26 7.15 2.38
N ILE A 5 13.44 8.20 2.53
CA ILE A 5 13.25 8.91 3.80
C ILE A 5 11.77 8.79 4.15
N ALA A 6 11.48 8.17 5.29
CA ALA A 6 10.12 8.03 5.78
C ALA A 6 9.49 9.42 5.97
N LYS A 7 8.27 9.60 5.45
CA LYS A 7 7.51 10.84 5.59
C LYS A 7 6.12 10.54 6.11
N LYS A 8 5.67 11.32 7.09
CA LYS A 8 4.31 11.22 7.61
C LYS A 8 3.32 11.62 6.52
N LEU A 9 2.27 10.82 6.38
CA LEU A 9 1.19 11.08 5.43
C LEU A 9 0.40 12.34 5.82
N ASP A 10 0.14 13.20 4.85
CA ASP A 10 -0.69 14.40 5.02
C ASP A 10 -1.76 14.53 3.91
N ALA A 11 -2.75 15.39 4.16
CA ALA A 11 -3.87 15.60 3.24
C ALA A 11 -3.42 16.15 1.87
N LYS A 12 -2.34 16.93 1.81
CA LYS A 12 -1.85 17.55 0.56
C LYS A 12 -1.28 16.48 -0.36
N GLN A 13 -0.51 15.54 0.17
CA GLN A 13 0.01 14.39 -0.58
C GLN A 13 -1.13 13.57 -1.18
N ILE A 14 -2.16 13.26 -0.39
CA ILE A 14 -3.31 12.47 -0.86
C ILE A 14 -4.09 13.23 -1.92
N LYS A 15 -4.27 14.55 -1.78
CA LYS A 15 -4.94 15.36 -2.80
C LYS A 15 -4.19 15.36 -4.13
N GLN A 16 -2.86 15.41 -4.09
CA GLN A 16 -2.00 15.41 -5.28
C GLN A 16 -1.88 14.06 -5.96
N ALA A 17 -2.12 12.95 -5.25
CA ALA A 17 -2.08 11.62 -5.82
C ALA A 17 -3.39 11.28 -6.54
N ASP A 18 -3.29 10.79 -7.77
CA ASP A 18 -4.41 10.22 -8.52
C ASP A 18 -4.76 8.80 -8.03
N LEU A 19 -3.77 8.08 -7.50
CA LEU A 19 -3.89 6.73 -6.95
C LEU A 19 -3.08 6.60 -5.65
N VAL A 20 -3.70 6.01 -4.62
CA VAL A 20 -3.05 5.69 -3.33
C VAL A 20 -3.13 4.19 -3.09
N LEU A 21 -1.98 3.53 -2.97
CA LEU A 21 -1.88 2.10 -2.71
C LEU A 21 -1.46 1.84 -1.26
N VAL A 22 -2.24 1.02 -0.55
CA VAL A 22 -1.98 0.62 0.84
C VAL A 22 -1.75 -0.88 0.97
N MET A 23 -1.07 -1.31 2.04
CA MET A 23 -0.74 -2.73 2.24
C MET A 23 -1.91 -3.53 2.83
N SER A 24 -2.82 -2.89 3.59
CA SER A 24 -3.92 -3.61 4.26
C SER A 24 -5.26 -2.88 4.20
N GLN A 25 -6.34 -3.64 4.42
CA GLN A 25 -7.70 -3.10 4.49
C GLN A 25 -7.89 -2.13 5.66
N ASN A 26 -7.20 -2.34 6.78
CA ASN A 26 -7.27 -1.44 7.92
C ASN A 26 -6.66 -0.07 7.57
N GLN A 27 -5.54 -0.06 6.85
CA GLN A 27 -4.95 1.19 6.34
C GLN A 27 -5.90 1.90 5.37
N GLN A 28 -6.53 1.17 4.45
CA GLN A 28 -7.51 1.75 3.52
C GLN A 28 -8.64 2.43 4.29
N LYS A 29 -9.27 1.72 5.23
CA LYS A 29 -10.35 2.26 6.07
C LYS A 29 -9.89 3.49 6.86
N HIS A 30 -8.69 3.44 7.43
CA HIS A 30 -8.13 4.55 8.19
C HIS A 30 -7.94 5.81 7.34
N ILE A 31 -7.41 5.66 6.12
CA ILE A 31 -7.26 6.77 5.18
C ILE A 31 -8.63 7.33 4.77
N GLU A 32 -9.58 6.47 4.40
CA GLU A 32 -10.92 6.90 3.97
C GLU A 32 -11.71 7.58 5.11
N GLN A 33 -11.53 7.15 6.35
CA GLN A 33 -12.14 7.79 7.53
C GLN A 33 -11.51 9.14 7.86
N THR A 34 -10.18 9.23 7.76
CA THR A 34 -9.43 10.46 8.07
C THR A 34 -9.59 11.51 6.96
N TRP A 35 -9.63 11.05 5.71
CA TRP A 35 -9.78 11.89 4.51
C TRP A 35 -10.87 11.30 3.60
N PRO A 36 -12.14 11.65 3.80
CA PRO A 36 -13.25 11.11 3.01
C PRO A 36 -13.11 11.32 1.49
N PHE A 37 -12.44 12.40 1.07
CA PHE A 37 -12.14 12.68 -0.34
C PHE A 37 -11.12 11.71 -0.98
N ALA A 38 -10.44 10.88 -0.17
CA ALA A 38 -9.53 9.85 -0.65
C ALA A 38 -10.26 8.56 -1.08
N LYS A 39 -11.55 8.45 -0.74
CA LYS A 39 -12.40 7.34 -1.15
C LYS A 39 -12.54 7.31 -2.68
N GLY A 40 -12.45 6.13 -3.26
CA GLY A 40 -12.50 5.94 -4.72
C GLY A 40 -11.15 6.05 -5.43
N LYS A 41 -10.11 6.56 -4.75
CA LYS A 41 -8.72 6.55 -5.23
C LYS A 41 -7.72 5.86 -4.31
N THR A 42 -8.18 5.34 -3.18
CA THR A 42 -7.37 4.55 -2.24
C THR A 42 -7.71 3.08 -2.42
N PHE A 43 -6.71 2.26 -2.71
CA PHE A 43 -6.88 0.82 -2.94
C PHE A 43 -5.81 0.00 -2.23
N ARG A 44 -6.10 -1.27 -1.95
CA ARG A 44 -5.11 -2.22 -1.44
C ARG A 44 -4.18 -2.66 -2.56
N LEU A 45 -2.90 -2.85 -2.25
CA LEU A 45 -1.95 -3.39 -3.21
C LEU A 45 -2.40 -4.78 -3.67
N GLY A 46 -2.83 -5.65 -2.76
CA GLY A 46 -3.41 -6.96 -3.09
C GLY A 46 -4.90 -6.92 -3.49
N HIS A 47 -5.42 -5.81 -4.04
CA HIS A 47 -6.84 -5.66 -4.39
C HIS A 47 -7.34 -6.81 -5.28
N TRP A 48 -6.62 -7.10 -6.36
CA TRP A 48 -6.97 -8.13 -7.35
C TRP A 48 -6.90 -9.55 -6.81
N GLN A 49 -6.00 -9.80 -5.86
CA GLN A 49 -5.84 -11.11 -5.21
C GLN A 49 -6.71 -11.26 -3.95
N GLY A 50 -7.38 -10.18 -3.51
CA GLY A 50 -8.14 -10.15 -2.25
C GLY A 50 -7.28 -10.25 -0.99
N ARG A 51 -5.96 -10.04 -1.07
CA ARG A 51 -4.99 -10.27 0.01
C ARG A 51 -4.50 -8.96 0.64
N ASN A 52 -4.09 -9.04 1.90
CA ASN A 52 -3.31 -7.99 2.56
C ASN A 52 -1.83 -8.39 2.51
N VAL A 53 -0.96 -7.39 2.39
CA VAL A 53 0.49 -7.55 2.54
C VAL A 53 0.83 -7.36 4.03
N PRO A 54 1.42 -8.37 4.71
CA PRO A 54 1.80 -8.25 6.11
C PRO A 54 2.96 -7.28 6.29
N ASP A 55 3.10 -6.73 7.50
CA ASP A 55 4.24 -5.90 7.87
C ASP A 55 5.38 -6.82 8.35
N PRO A 56 6.56 -6.84 7.70
CA PRO A 56 7.67 -7.70 8.09
C PRO A 56 8.50 -7.12 9.24
N TYR A 57 8.11 -5.97 9.80
CA TYR A 57 8.85 -5.32 10.87
C TYR A 57 9.06 -6.25 12.10
N GLN A 58 10.30 -6.32 12.58
CA GLN A 58 10.73 -7.20 13.69
C GLN A 58 10.59 -8.72 13.46
N HIS A 59 10.38 -9.15 12.22
CA HIS A 59 10.37 -10.57 11.85
C HIS A 59 11.71 -11.05 11.28
N GLU A 60 11.81 -12.37 11.08
CA GLU A 60 12.97 -12.99 10.44
C GLU A 60 13.10 -12.57 8.98
N GLN A 61 14.33 -12.66 8.45
CA GLN A 61 14.63 -12.30 7.06
C GLN A 61 13.72 -13.03 6.05
N LEU A 62 13.35 -14.28 6.34
CA LEU A 62 12.45 -15.07 5.50
C LEU A 62 11.09 -14.38 5.32
N VAL A 63 10.53 -13.83 6.39
CA VAL A 63 9.24 -13.10 6.35
C VAL A 63 9.35 -11.82 5.53
N PHE A 64 10.50 -11.15 5.62
CA PHE A 64 10.80 -9.99 4.79
C PHE A 64 10.83 -10.37 3.30
N ASP A 65 11.55 -11.44 2.96
CA ASP A 65 11.68 -11.91 1.57
C ASP A 65 10.33 -12.36 1.00
N GLU A 66 9.54 -13.10 1.77
CA GLU A 66 8.16 -13.50 1.41
C GLU A 66 7.26 -12.28 1.18
N THR A 67 7.37 -11.27 2.05
CA THR A 67 6.60 -10.02 1.90
C THR A 67 7.03 -9.27 0.63
N CYS A 68 8.33 -9.19 0.36
CA CYS A 68 8.86 -8.58 -0.87
C CYS A 68 8.40 -9.32 -2.13
N GLN A 69 8.32 -10.65 -2.10
CA GLN A 69 7.78 -11.44 -3.21
C GLN A 69 6.30 -11.14 -3.41
N LEU A 70 5.51 -11.15 -2.33
CA LEU A 70 4.08 -10.84 -2.39
C LEU A 70 3.82 -9.43 -2.95
N ILE A 71 4.64 -8.45 -2.57
CA ILE A 71 4.56 -7.08 -3.11
C ILE A 71 4.77 -7.09 -4.63
N GLN A 72 5.78 -7.81 -5.13
CA GLN A 72 6.07 -7.90 -6.57
C GLN A 72 4.92 -8.56 -7.33
N ASP A 73 4.37 -9.64 -6.79
CA ASP A 73 3.23 -10.33 -7.38
C ASP A 73 2.01 -9.40 -7.46
N CYS A 74 1.69 -8.69 -6.37
CA CYS A 74 0.57 -7.76 -6.33
C CYS A 74 0.78 -6.56 -7.28
N ILE A 75 2.00 -6.03 -7.39
CA ILE A 75 2.33 -4.94 -8.32
C ILE A 75 2.11 -5.38 -9.78
N SER A 76 2.46 -6.62 -10.10
CA SER A 76 2.29 -7.16 -11.46
C SER A 76 0.83 -7.10 -11.89
N ASP A 77 -0.12 -7.40 -10.99
CA ASP A 77 -1.55 -7.25 -11.27
C ASP A 77 -1.94 -5.79 -11.55
N TRP A 78 -1.39 -4.84 -10.79
CA TRP A 78 -1.67 -3.41 -11.00
C TRP A 78 -1.12 -2.90 -12.33
N THR A 79 0.06 -3.34 -12.76
CA THR A 79 0.66 -2.90 -14.03
C THR A 79 -0.18 -3.23 -15.26
N GLN A 80 -1.09 -4.19 -15.17
CA GLN A 80 -2.03 -4.54 -16.24
C GLN A 80 -3.28 -3.63 -16.28
N HIS A 81 -3.56 -2.90 -15.21
CA HIS A 81 -4.79 -2.15 -14.98
C HIS A 81 -4.57 -0.63 -14.86
N ILE A 82 -3.32 -0.18 -14.91
CA ILE A 82 -2.91 1.25 -14.93
C ILE A 82 -2.40 1.64 -16.31
#